data_AF-A0A938I216-F1
#
_entry.id   AF-A0A938I216-F1
#
_cell.length_a   1.000
_cell.length_b   1.000
_cell.length_c   1.000
_cell.angle_alpha   90.00
_cell.angle_beta   90.00
_cell.angle_gamma   90.00
#
_symmetry.space_group_name_H-M   'P 1'
#
loop_
_entity.id
_entity.type
_entity.pdbx_description
1 polymer ?
#
loop_
_entity_poly.entity_id
_entity_poly.type
_entity_poly.pdbx_seq_one_letter_code
_entity_poly.pdbx_strand_id
1 'polypeptide(L)'
;MPKPEFGSAEISAEETQRLRRILKEPREDVSSPLRDDSIRVVAASKQFTIDVGESSAPPSASDARLDKSILTSIKDNTFGVTAAEIPAYDAILAKVRNTSLAELEPLAQKDVPFALLMLDSDRFRGELLTIEGDIRRLNKLTDQSFEAWLFTVDSGMNPYRVICASLPDDVRLGEDLQPPIRARLSGYFFKRYSYATAHDFHTAPLVLAKTLTVLSRPKPPTSHSGGGSHSLTYLAVGILATFLAVAVTVEMVFRRRSRRCDALPSKATDSPPDFTWLNRS
;
A
#
# COMPACT_ATOMS: atom_id res chain seq x y z
N MET A 1 -19.10 -27.58 30.55
CA MET A 1 -19.58 -27.28 29.18
C MET A 1 -20.06 -28.58 28.54
N PRO A 2 -21.32 -28.65 28.06
CA PRO A 2 -21.84 -29.86 27.43
C PRO A 2 -21.36 -29.97 25.96
N LYS A 3 -21.18 -31.21 25.53
CA LYS A 3 -20.69 -31.64 24.20
C LYS A 3 -21.82 -31.48 23.18
N PRO A 4 -21.60 -30.92 21.97
CA PRO A 4 -22.66 -30.85 20.96
C PRO A 4 -22.89 -32.22 20.33
N GLU A 5 -24.13 -32.70 20.41
CA GLU A 5 -24.61 -33.84 19.62
C GLU A 5 -24.92 -33.35 18.20
N PHE A 6 -24.25 -33.93 17.20
CA PHE A 6 -24.60 -33.72 15.81
C PHE A 6 -25.68 -34.73 15.43
N GLY A 7 -26.90 -34.22 15.20
CA GLY A 7 -28.01 -35.02 14.68
C GLY A 7 -27.66 -35.57 13.30
N SER A 8 -27.72 -36.88 13.17
CA SER A 8 -27.68 -37.59 11.89
C SER A 8 -28.89 -37.17 11.05
N ALA A 9 -28.64 -36.34 10.03
CA ALA A 9 -29.62 -36.02 9.02
C ALA A 9 -29.90 -37.29 8.19
N GLU A 10 -31.09 -37.86 8.36
CA GLU A 10 -31.58 -38.95 7.52
C GLU A 10 -31.72 -38.44 6.09
N ILE A 11 -30.85 -38.91 5.21
CA ILE A 11 -30.91 -38.65 3.77
C ILE A 11 -32.20 -39.30 3.26
N SER A 12 -33.15 -38.46 2.84
CA SER A 12 -34.46 -38.88 2.33
C SER A 12 -34.30 -39.88 1.17
N ALA A 13 -35.19 -40.87 1.13
CA ALA A 13 -35.26 -41.87 0.06
C ALA A 13 -35.34 -41.23 -1.35
N GLU A 14 -35.87 -40.01 -1.43
CA GLU A 14 -35.99 -39.26 -2.68
C GLU A 14 -34.63 -38.76 -3.19
N GLU A 15 -33.72 -38.39 -2.28
CA GLU A 15 -32.37 -37.91 -2.61
C GLU A 15 -31.47 -39.06 -3.08
N THR A 16 -31.63 -40.24 -2.47
CA THR A 16 -30.96 -41.47 -2.94
C THR A 16 -31.46 -41.90 -4.31
N GLN A 17 -32.74 -41.69 -4.62
CA GLN A 17 -33.32 -42.01 -5.93
C GLN A 17 -32.86 -41.02 -7.01
N ARG A 18 -32.65 -39.75 -6.66
CA ARG A 18 -32.11 -38.72 -7.56
C ARG A 18 -30.66 -38.99 -7.94
N LEU A 19 -29.82 -39.40 -6.97
CA LEU A 19 -28.42 -39.77 -7.21
C LEU A 19 -28.29 -41.02 -8.10
N ARG A 20 -29.17 -42.01 -7.92
CA ARG A 20 -29.20 -43.20 -8.79
C ARG A 20 -29.59 -42.90 -10.23
N ARG A 21 -30.40 -41.87 -10.47
CA ARG A 21 -30.76 -41.44 -11.84
C ARG A 21 -29.55 -40.83 -12.56
N ILE A 22 -28.79 -39.97 -11.87
CA ILE A 22 -27.59 -39.32 -12.43
C ILE A 22 -26.50 -40.35 -12.75
N LEU A 23 -26.32 -41.37 -11.92
CA LEU A 23 -25.30 -42.41 -12.13
C LEU A 23 -25.63 -43.45 -13.21
N LYS A 24 -26.89 -43.51 -13.68
CA LYS A 24 -27.34 -44.50 -14.68
C LYS A 24 -27.49 -43.94 -16.09
N GLU A 25 -27.22 -42.66 -16.32
CA GLU A 25 -27.22 -42.13 -17.68
C GLU A 25 -26.02 -42.67 -18.47
N PRO A 26 -26.27 -43.37 -19.60
CA PRO A 26 -25.19 -43.84 -20.46
C PRO A 26 -24.48 -42.64 -21.08
N ARG A 27 -23.18 -42.51 -20.80
CA ARG A 27 -22.32 -41.55 -21.50
C ARG A 27 -22.32 -41.93 -22.99
N GLU A 28 -22.89 -41.06 -23.83
CA GLU A 28 -22.80 -41.20 -25.28
C GLU A 28 -21.34 -41.26 -25.72
N ASP A 29 -21.03 -42.28 -26.52
CA ASP A 29 -19.71 -42.51 -27.09
C ASP A 29 -19.29 -41.35 -27.99
N VAL A 30 -18.07 -40.86 -27.72
CA VAL A 30 -17.43 -39.75 -28.42
C VAL A 30 -16.96 -40.22 -29.80
N SER A 31 -17.88 -40.37 -30.75
CA SER A 31 -17.54 -40.59 -32.16
C SER A 31 -18.60 -40.02 -33.11
N SER A 32 -19.08 -38.80 -32.85
CA SER A 32 -19.82 -38.02 -33.85
C SER A 32 -18.85 -37.08 -34.58
N PRO A 33 -18.92 -36.96 -35.93
CA PRO A 33 -18.18 -35.96 -36.67
C PRO A 33 -18.62 -34.54 -36.26
N LEU A 34 -17.65 -33.64 -36.07
CA LEU A 34 -17.85 -32.28 -35.58
C LEU A 34 -18.68 -31.45 -36.57
N ARG A 35 -19.58 -30.60 -36.05
CA ARG A 35 -20.30 -29.59 -36.84
C ARG A 35 -19.37 -28.40 -37.14
N ASP A 36 -19.62 -27.77 -38.29
CA ASP A 36 -18.78 -26.76 -38.97
C ASP A 36 -18.56 -25.45 -38.16
N ASP A 37 -19.22 -25.31 -37.02
CA ASP A 37 -19.27 -24.14 -36.16
C ASP A 37 -18.72 -24.38 -34.74
N SER A 38 -17.98 -25.48 -34.52
CA SER A 38 -17.42 -25.80 -33.21
C SER A 38 -15.89 -25.61 -33.12
N ILE A 39 -15.42 -24.86 -32.12
CA ILE A 39 -14.00 -24.69 -31.79
C ILE A 39 -13.59 -25.73 -30.74
N ARG A 40 -12.60 -26.58 -31.05
CA ARG A 40 -11.93 -27.46 -30.05
C ARG A 40 -10.71 -26.75 -29.46
N VAL A 41 -10.66 -26.66 -28.13
CA VAL A 41 -9.42 -26.36 -27.40
C VAL A 41 -8.63 -27.66 -27.26
N VAL A 42 -7.58 -27.82 -28.06
CA VAL A 42 -6.64 -28.93 -27.94
C VAL A 42 -5.57 -28.54 -26.92
N ALA A 43 -5.51 -29.23 -25.79
CA ALA A 43 -4.41 -29.11 -24.85
C ALA A 43 -3.14 -29.66 -25.53
N ALA A 44 -2.25 -28.77 -25.95
CA ALA A 44 -0.94 -29.15 -26.46
C ALA A 44 -0.07 -29.68 -25.31
N SER A 45 -0.06 -30.99 -25.12
CA SER A 45 0.94 -31.68 -24.30
C SER A 45 2.29 -31.68 -25.04
N LYS A 46 3.01 -30.57 -24.97
CA LYS A 46 4.45 -30.59 -25.25
C LYS A 46 5.13 -31.29 -24.07
N GLN A 47 5.52 -32.54 -24.29
CA GLN A 47 6.46 -33.26 -23.45
C GLN A 47 7.77 -32.47 -23.43
N PHE A 48 8.02 -31.80 -22.31
CA PHE A 48 9.31 -31.20 -22.00
C PHE A 48 10.13 -32.27 -21.30
N THR A 49 11.02 -32.94 -22.04
CA THR A 49 12.04 -33.81 -21.45
C THR A 49 13.04 -32.94 -20.70
N ILE A 50 12.92 -32.92 -19.37
CA ILE A 50 13.96 -32.38 -18.49
C ILE A 50 14.99 -33.48 -18.30
N ASP A 51 16.16 -33.28 -18.90
CA ASP A 51 17.37 -34.01 -18.55
C ASP A 51 17.73 -33.65 -17.11
N VAL A 52 17.59 -34.59 -16.19
CA VAL A 52 18.03 -34.45 -14.80
C VAL A 52 19.53 -34.68 -14.77
N GLY A 53 20.26 -33.63 -15.13
CA GLY A 53 21.69 -33.50 -14.85
C GLY A 53 21.87 -33.01 -13.42
N GLU A 54 22.09 -33.95 -12.51
CA GLU A 54 22.51 -33.69 -11.13
C GLU A 54 23.90 -33.04 -11.14
N SER A 55 23.94 -31.72 -10.95
CA SER A 55 25.18 -30.96 -10.75
C SER A 55 25.03 -30.11 -9.49
N SER A 56 25.48 -30.69 -8.39
CA SER A 56 25.70 -30.08 -7.09
C SER A 56 26.88 -29.09 -7.15
N ALA A 57 26.64 -27.92 -7.74
CA ALA A 57 27.44 -26.72 -7.53
C ALA A 57 26.56 -25.64 -6.90
N PRO A 58 27.06 -24.83 -5.94
CA PRO A 58 26.29 -23.70 -5.43
C PRO A 58 25.91 -22.80 -6.61
N PRO A 59 24.63 -22.40 -6.73
CA PRO A 59 24.20 -21.58 -7.86
C PRO A 59 25.00 -20.29 -7.84
N SER A 60 25.72 -20.04 -8.93
CA SER A 60 26.46 -18.79 -9.11
C SER A 60 25.53 -17.59 -8.92
N ALA A 61 26.01 -16.50 -8.32
CA ALA A 61 25.23 -15.27 -8.08
C ALA A 61 24.58 -14.65 -9.35
N SER A 62 24.94 -15.14 -10.55
CA SER A 62 24.28 -14.77 -11.81
C SER A 62 22.86 -15.32 -11.94
N ASP A 63 22.54 -16.41 -11.25
CA ASP A 63 21.27 -17.11 -11.41
C ASP A 63 20.09 -16.29 -10.87
N ALA A 64 20.30 -15.45 -9.86
CA ALA A 64 19.25 -14.64 -9.24
C ALA A 64 18.86 -13.37 -10.04
N ARG A 65 19.37 -13.16 -11.26
CA ARG A 65 18.86 -12.08 -12.14
C ARG A 65 17.80 -12.64 -13.08
N LEU A 66 16.72 -11.88 -13.28
CA LEU A 66 15.67 -12.27 -14.23
C LEU A 66 16.12 -12.00 -15.67
N ASP A 67 15.79 -12.94 -16.57
CA ASP A 67 15.85 -12.66 -18.00
C ASP A 67 14.76 -11.63 -18.34
N LYS A 68 15.16 -10.49 -18.90
CA LYS A 68 14.23 -9.41 -19.25
C LYS A 68 13.26 -9.79 -20.36
N SER A 69 13.54 -10.83 -21.15
CA SER A 69 12.65 -11.29 -22.21
C SER A 69 11.27 -11.73 -21.70
N ILE A 70 11.22 -12.30 -20.49
CA ILE A 70 9.97 -12.78 -19.87
C ILE A 70 9.07 -11.60 -19.44
N LEU A 71 9.62 -10.38 -19.34
CA LEU A 71 8.91 -9.20 -18.82
C LEU A 71 8.17 -8.42 -19.93
N THR A 72 8.34 -8.81 -21.20
CA THR A 72 7.84 -8.05 -22.36
C THR A 72 6.32 -7.90 -22.43
N SER A 73 5.57 -8.85 -21.87
CA SER A 73 4.10 -8.81 -21.87
C SER A 73 3.50 -8.04 -20.69
N ILE A 74 4.33 -7.62 -19.72
CA ILE A 74 3.87 -6.98 -18.48
C ILE A 74 3.42 -5.54 -18.77
N LYS A 75 2.23 -5.20 -18.25
CA LYS A 75 1.65 -3.86 -18.40
C LYS A 75 1.23 -3.31 -17.06
N ASP A 76 1.67 -2.08 -16.80
CA ASP A 76 1.27 -1.34 -15.62
C ASP A 76 -0.22 -0.94 -15.65
N ASN A 77 -0.77 -0.69 -14.47
CA ASN A 77 -2.11 -0.16 -14.23
C ASN A 77 -3.25 -1.05 -14.73
N THR A 78 -3.01 -2.35 -14.92
CA THR A 78 -4.08 -3.32 -15.20
C THR A 78 -4.64 -3.89 -13.89
N PHE A 79 -5.91 -4.27 -13.91
CA PHE A 79 -6.53 -5.06 -12.85
C PHE A 79 -6.05 -6.50 -12.94
N GLY A 80 -5.54 -7.03 -11.83
CA GLY A 80 -5.07 -8.42 -11.83
C GLY A 80 -3.75 -8.64 -12.58
N VAL A 81 -3.32 -9.89 -12.54
CA VAL A 81 -2.34 -10.44 -13.47
C VAL A 81 -3.13 -10.93 -14.68
N THR A 82 -2.88 -10.34 -15.84
CA THR A 82 -3.60 -10.69 -17.09
C THR A 82 -3.12 -12.03 -17.64
N ALA A 83 -3.90 -12.66 -18.52
CA ALA A 83 -3.53 -13.94 -19.11
C ALA A 83 -2.15 -13.92 -19.83
N ALA A 84 -1.79 -12.79 -20.44
CA ALA A 84 -0.48 -12.61 -21.10
C ALA A 84 0.69 -12.47 -20.10
N GLU A 85 0.41 -12.13 -18.84
CA GLU A 85 1.40 -11.92 -17.78
C GLU A 85 1.61 -13.15 -16.92
N ILE A 86 0.66 -14.10 -16.93
CA ILE A 86 0.74 -15.35 -16.13
C ILE A 86 2.07 -16.08 -16.33
N PRO A 87 2.61 -16.28 -17.56
CA PRO A 87 3.88 -16.97 -17.73
C PRO A 87 5.04 -16.27 -17.00
N ALA A 88 5.09 -14.94 -17.04
CA ALA A 88 6.11 -14.15 -16.37
C ALA A 88 5.95 -14.19 -14.85
N TYR A 89 4.71 -14.05 -14.38
CA TYR A 89 4.34 -14.10 -12.97
C TYR A 89 4.73 -15.46 -12.34
N ASP A 90 4.36 -16.56 -12.99
CA ASP A 90 4.67 -17.91 -12.52
C ASP A 90 6.17 -18.21 -12.58
N ALA A 91 6.87 -17.76 -13.62
CA ALA A 91 8.32 -17.90 -13.72
C ALA A 91 9.04 -17.19 -12.58
N ILE A 92 8.62 -15.96 -12.23
CA ILE A 92 9.21 -15.20 -11.13
C ILE A 92 8.86 -15.84 -9.78
N LEU A 93 7.63 -16.30 -9.58
CA LEU A 93 7.24 -17.02 -8.35
C LEU A 93 8.02 -18.33 -8.18
N ALA A 94 8.20 -19.10 -9.25
CA ALA A 94 9.03 -20.30 -9.25
C ALA A 94 10.50 -19.94 -8.92
N LYS A 95 11.01 -18.84 -9.48
CA LYS A 95 12.36 -18.36 -9.20
C LYS A 95 12.55 -18.04 -7.71
N VAL A 96 11.69 -17.20 -7.12
CA VAL A 96 11.81 -16.85 -5.69
C VAL A 96 11.62 -18.06 -4.78
N ARG A 97 10.79 -19.03 -5.15
CA ARG A 97 10.64 -20.30 -4.41
C ARG A 97 11.94 -21.08 -4.37
N ASN A 98 12.62 -21.17 -5.51
CA ASN A 98 13.79 -22.03 -5.67
C ASN A 98 15.12 -21.37 -5.30
N THR A 99 15.19 -20.04 -5.24
CA THR A 99 16.40 -19.30 -4.80
C THR A 99 16.37 -19.06 -3.29
N SER A 100 17.50 -19.20 -2.60
CA SER A 100 17.57 -18.97 -1.15
C SER A 100 17.52 -17.47 -0.80
N LEU A 101 17.08 -17.12 0.41
CA LEU A 101 17.13 -15.71 0.85
C LEU A 101 18.57 -15.19 0.92
N ALA A 102 19.53 -16.04 1.31
CA ALA A 102 20.94 -15.68 1.39
C ALA A 102 21.55 -15.29 0.03
N GLU A 103 20.98 -15.78 -1.08
CA GLU A 103 21.37 -15.40 -2.45
C GLU A 103 20.64 -14.13 -2.93
N LEU A 104 19.36 -13.97 -2.57
CA LEU A 104 18.55 -12.84 -3.01
C LEU A 104 18.94 -11.53 -2.30
N GLU A 105 19.07 -11.55 -0.97
CA GLU A 105 19.23 -10.32 -0.18
C GLU A 105 20.49 -9.49 -0.51
N PRO A 106 21.67 -10.07 -0.81
CA PRO A 106 22.85 -9.29 -1.19
C PRO A 106 22.71 -8.58 -2.55
N LEU A 107 21.87 -9.12 -3.45
CA LEU A 107 21.65 -8.59 -4.79
C LEU A 107 20.50 -7.58 -4.84
N ALA A 108 19.66 -7.58 -3.81
CA ALA A 108 18.49 -6.73 -3.74
C ALA A 108 18.89 -5.25 -3.54
N GLN A 109 18.30 -4.38 -4.35
CA GLN A 109 18.40 -2.94 -4.16
C GLN A 109 17.64 -2.54 -2.90
N LYS A 110 18.30 -1.77 -2.03
CA LYS A 110 17.74 -1.27 -0.77
C LYS A 110 17.31 0.18 -0.95
N ASP A 111 16.38 0.61 -0.09
CA ASP A 111 15.99 2.01 0.04
C ASP A 111 15.47 2.66 -1.26
N VAL A 112 14.86 1.86 -2.14
CA VAL A 112 14.19 2.40 -3.34
C VAL A 112 12.91 3.11 -2.91
N PRO A 113 12.78 4.43 -3.15
CA PRO A 113 11.59 5.18 -2.75
C PRO A 113 10.33 4.68 -3.46
N PHE A 114 9.23 4.59 -2.73
CA PHE A 114 7.91 4.23 -3.26
C PHE A 114 7.55 5.06 -4.50
N ALA A 115 7.83 6.36 -4.47
CA ALA A 115 7.55 7.27 -5.57
C ALA A 115 8.28 6.87 -6.88
N LEU A 116 9.50 6.33 -6.81
CA LEU A 116 10.22 5.90 -8.02
C LEU A 116 9.58 4.67 -8.65
N LEU A 117 9.08 3.73 -7.86
CA LEU A 117 8.35 2.56 -8.37
C LEU A 117 7.04 2.95 -9.05
N MET A 118 6.45 4.08 -8.62
CA MET A 118 5.21 4.60 -9.19
C MET A 118 5.46 5.48 -10.43
N LEU A 119 6.54 6.25 -10.46
CA LEU A 119 6.84 7.17 -11.56
C LEU A 119 7.63 6.50 -12.71
N ASP A 120 8.61 5.66 -12.37
CA ASP A 120 9.57 5.05 -13.31
C ASP A 120 9.48 3.51 -13.29
N SER A 121 8.26 2.96 -13.25
CA SER A 121 8.01 1.52 -13.11
C SER A 121 8.72 0.65 -14.16
N ASP A 122 8.80 1.09 -15.42
CA ASP A 122 9.49 0.36 -16.49
C ASP A 122 10.98 0.12 -16.19
N ARG A 123 11.64 1.07 -15.52
CA ARG A 123 13.05 0.94 -15.13
C ARG A 123 13.26 -0.10 -14.04
N PHE A 124 12.33 -0.19 -13.10
CA PHE A 124 12.42 -1.10 -11.94
C PHE A 124 11.79 -2.46 -12.19
N ARG A 125 11.11 -2.66 -13.33
CA ARG A 125 10.44 -3.93 -13.66
C ARG A 125 11.44 -5.08 -13.68
N GLY A 126 11.18 -6.08 -12.84
CA GLY A 126 12.04 -7.25 -12.65
C GLY A 126 13.28 -7.00 -11.81
N GLU A 127 13.47 -5.80 -11.26
CA GLU A 127 14.56 -5.54 -10.32
C GLU A 127 14.23 -6.16 -8.96
N LEU A 128 15.25 -6.74 -8.32
CA LEU A 128 15.14 -7.32 -6.99
C LEU A 128 15.27 -6.21 -5.94
N LEU A 129 14.27 -6.09 -5.06
CA LEU A 129 14.18 -5.02 -4.07
C LEU A 129 14.09 -5.61 -2.66
N THR A 130 14.69 -4.93 -1.68
CA THR A 130 14.41 -5.17 -0.26
C THR A 130 13.53 -4.05 0.28
N ILE A 131 12.40 -4.42 0.88
CA ILE A 131 11.41 -3.50 1.43
C ILE A 131 11.20 -3.82 2.90
N GLU A 132 11.18 -2.79 3.73
CA GLU A 132 10.89 -2.89 5.16
C GLU A 132 9.71 -1.99 5.53
N GLY A 133 8.72 -2.56 6.21
CA GLY A 133 7.53 -1.81 6.58
C GLY A 133 6.62 -2.56 7.54
N ASP A 134 5.43 -2.01 7.70
CA ASP A 134 4.38 -2.54 8.57
C ASP A 134 3.33 -3.26 7.71
N ILE A 135 3.20 -4.56 7.89
CA ILE A 135 2.14 -5.36 7.27
C ILE A 135 0.86 -5.18 8.08
N ARG A 136 -0.17 -4.63 7.43
CA ARG A 136 -1.49 -4.39 8.04
C ARG A 136 -2.55 -5.39 7.61
N ARG A 137 -2.31 -6.10 6.50
CA ARG A 137 -3.18 -7.17 5.99
C ARG A 137 -2.31 -8.29 5.49
N LEU A 138 -2.65 -9.53 5.84
CA LEU A 138 -1.95 -10.72 5.40
C LEU A 138 -2.92 -11.88 5.25
N ASN A 139 -3.15 -12.33 4.03
CA ASN A 139 -4.12 -13.36 3.73
C ASN A 139 -3.52 -14.51 2.93
N LYS A 140 -4.14 -15.68 3.04
CA LYS A 140 -3.90 -16.76 2.09
C LYS A 140 -4.52 -16.38 0.74
N LEU A 141 -3.73 -16.36 -0.33
CA LEU A 141 -4.22 -16.08 -1.68
C LEU A 141 -4.53 -17.38 -2.44
N THR A 142 -3.62 -18.34 -2.35
CA THR A 142 -3.78 -19.71 -2.88
C THR A 142 -3.22 -20.71 -1.88
N ASP A 143 -3.30 -22.01 -2.17
CA ASP A 143 -2.66 -23.04 -1.34
C ASP A 143 -1.15 -22.91 -1.21
N GLN A 144 -0.52 -22.17 -2.12
CA GLN A 144 0.94 -22.02 -2.19
C GLN A 144 1.39 -20.56 -2.19
N SER A 145 0.51 -19.61 -1.87
CA SER A 145 0.86 -18.20 -1.87
C SER A 145 0.03 -17.37 -0.92
N PHE A 146 0.63 -16.30 -0.43
CA PHE A 146 0.07 -15.40 0.54
C PHE A 146 0.16 -13.98 0.00
N GLU A 147 -0.83 -13.15 0.31
CA GLU A 147 -0.87 -11.75 -0.04
C GLU A 147 -0.67 -10.90 1.22
N ALA A 148 0.34 -10.05 1.20
CA ALA A 148 0.61 -9.06 2.23
C ALA A 148 0.38 -7.65 1.69
N TRP A 149 -0.21 -6.78 2.50
CA TRP A 149 -0.26 -5.34 2.24
C TRP A 149 0.69 -4.66 3.23
N LEU A 150 1.84 -4.24 2.71
CA LEU A 150 2.93 -3.66 3.49
C LEU A 150 2.95 -2.14 3.29
N PHE A 151 3.13 -1.40 4.38
CA PHE A 151 3.19 0.06 4.37
C PHE A 151 4.57 0.52 4.83
N THR A 152 5.22 1.33 4.03
CA THR A 152 6.48 1.99 4.39
C THR A 152 6.20 3.40 4.87
N VAL A 153 7.22 4.05 5.45
CA VAL A 153 7.07 5.44 5.93
C VAL A 153 6.77 6.39 4.78
N ASP A 154 7.38 6.17 3.62
CA ASP A 154 7.26 7.00 2.42
C ASP A 154 6.05 6.64 1.53
N SER A 155 5.43 5.46 1.69
CA SER A 155 4.22 5.09 0.94
C SER A 155 2.94 5.70 1.52
N GLY A 156 2.98 6.17 2.77
CA GLY A 156 1.86 6.79 3.47
C GLY A 156 0.68 5.82 3.63
N MET A 157 -0.43 6.12 2.96
CA MET A 157 -1.64 5.28 2.97
C MET A 157 -1.71 4.30 1.79
N ASN A 158 -0.71 4.29 0.91
CA ASN A 158 -0.66 3.39 -0.22
C ASN A 158 0.18 2.14 0.15
N PRO A 159 -0.34 0.93 -0.09
CA PRO A 159 0.39 -0.29 0.21
C PRO A 159 1.39 -0.62 -0.90
N TYR A 160 2.39 -1.41 -0.54
CA TYR A 160 2.96 -2.43 -1.42
C TYR A 160 2.07 -3.66 -1.35
N ARG A 161 1.64 -4.16 -2.51
CA ARG A 161 0.99 -5.47 -2.59
C ARG A 161 2.07 -6.51 -2.82
N VAL A 162 2.24 -7.42 -1.88
CA VAL A 162 3.32 -8.41 -1.94
C VAL A 162 2.73 -9.80 -1.99
N ILE A 163 3.14 -10.59 -2.97
CA ILE A 163 2.83 -12.01 -3.03
C ILE A 163 4.02 -12.80 -2.50
N CYS A 164 3.84 -13.45 -1.37
CA CYS A 164 4.84 -14.32 -0.76
C CYS A 164 4.56 -15.77 -1.17
N ALA A 165 5.60 -16.50 -1.55
CA ALA A 165 5.51 -17.91 -1.88
C ALA A 165 5.39 -18.82 -0.64
N SER A 166 5.91 -18.38 0.51
CA SER A 166 5.72 -19.00 1.82
C SER A 166 5.70 -17.95 2.91
N LEU A 167 5.31 -18.35 4.12
CA LEU A 167 5.39 -17.53 5.33
C LEU A 167 6.15 -18.31 6.41
N PRO A 168 6.78 -17.62 7.37
CA PRO A 168 7.23 -18.24 8.62
C PRO A 168 6.02 -18.81 9.40
N ASP A 169 6.24 -19.91 10.12
CA ASP A 169 5.18 -20.69 10.79
C ASP A 169 4.41 -19.91 11.86
N ASP A 170 5.02 -18.86 12.44
CA ASP A 170 4.49 -18.08 13.56
C ASP A 170 3.73 -16.82 13.13
N VAL A 171 3.56 -16.60 11.83
CA VAL A 171 2.93 -15.39 11.30
C VAL A 171 1.42 -15.53 11.27
N ARG A 172 0.75 -14.57 11.92
CA ARG A 172 -0.72 -14.48 11.96
C ARG A 172 -1.27 -13.89 10.68
N LEU A 173 -2.29 -14.55 10.11
CA LEU A 173 -3.09 -14.04 9.01
C LEU A 173 -4.22 -13.14 9.53
N GLY A 174 -4.68 -12.19 8.71
CA GLY A 174 -5.80 -11.31 9.02
C GLY A 174 -6.00 -10.20 8.00
N GLU A 175 -7.26 -9.80 7.84
CA GLU A 175 -7.69 -8.67 7.00
C GLU A 175 -7.29 -7.31 7.58
N ASP A 176 -7.24 -7.21 8.91
CA ASP A 176 -6.80 -6.02 9.67
C ASP A 176 -5.95 -6.47 10.87
N LEU A 177 -4.64 -6.43 10.71
CA LEU A 177 -3.66 -6.85 11.71
C LEU A 177 -3.42 -5.73 12.72
N GLN A 178 -3.89 -5.95 13.95
CA GLN A 178 -3.65 -5.07 15.08
C GLN A 178 -3.01 -5.85 16.25
N PRO A 179 -1.76 -5.52 16.65
CA PRO A 179 -0.84 -4.57 16.02
C PRO A 179 -0.34 -5.06 14.64
N PRO A 180 0.11 -4.15 13.76
CA PRO A 180 0.71 -4.54 12.49
C PRO A 180 2.04 -5.26 12.70
N ILE A 181 2.38 -6.14 11.76
CA ILE A 181 3.61 -6.93 11.77
C ILE A 181 4.71 -6.13 11.09
N ARG A 182 5.73 -5.72 11.85
CA ARG A 182 6.94 -5.12 11.25
C ARG A 182 7.72 -6.23 10.55
N ALA A 183 7.98 -6.07 9.26
CA ALA A 183 8.66 -7.10 8.48
C ALA A 183 9.59 -6.49 7.43
N ARG A 184 10.59 -7.29 7.06
CA ARG A 184 11.44 -7.09 5.88
C ARG A 184 11.18 -8.21 4.89
N LEU A 185 11.21 -7.90 3.60
CA LEU A 185 11.13 -8.89 2.54
C LEU A 185 12.00 -8.48 1.35
N SER A 186 12.45 -9.47 0.60
CA SER A 186 13.16 -9.27 -0.67
C SER A 186 12.41 -9.97 -1.79
N GLY A 187 12.14 -9.24 -2.87
CA GLY A 187 11.33 -9.73 -3.97
C GLY A 187 11.46 -8.88 -5.23
N TYR A 188 11.02 -9.42 -6.36
CA TYR A 188 11.09 -8.73 -7.63
C TYR A 188 9.90 -7.79 -7.77
N PHE A 189 10.17 -6.53 -8.13
CA PHE A 189 9.10 -5.62 -8.53
C PHE A 189 8.51 -6.09 -9.87
N PHE A 190 7.24 -6.45 -9.84
CA PHE A 190 6.56 -7.01 -11.00
C PHE A 190 5.96 -5.91 -11.88
N LYS A 191 5.13 -5.05 -11.28
CA LYS A 191 4.47 -3.94 -11.98
C LYS A 191 3.75 -3.00 -11.01
N ARG A 192 3.22 -1.89 -11.53
CA ARG A 192 2.15 -1.12 -10.91
C ARG A 192 0.82 -1.84 -11.10
N TYR A 193 0.21 -2.28 -10.02
CA TYR A 193 -1.00 -3.07 -10.01
C TYR A 193 -2.22 -2.21 -9.65
N SER A 194 -3.28 -2.25 -10.45
CA SER A 194 -4.54 -1.56 -10.15
C SER A 194 -5.48 -2.45 -9.34
N TYR A 195 -6.03 -1.92 -8.24
CA TYR A 195 -7.02 -2.59 -7.40
C TYR A 195 -8.22 -1.68 -7.15
N ALA A 196 -9.39 -2.30 -6.95
CA ALA A 196 -10.60 -1.60 -6.59
C ALA A 196 -10.73 -1.51 -5.07
N THR A 197 -11.22 -0.37 -4.61
CA THR A 197 -11.77 -0.18 -3.27
C THR A 197 -13.28 0.03 -3.38
N ALA A 198 -13.97 0.22 -2.25
CA ALA A 198 -15.41 0.47 -2.26
C ALA A 198 -15.81 1.73 -3.05
N HIS A 199 -14.90 2.69 -3.23
CA HIS A 199 -15.23 4.01 -3.78
C HIS A 199 -14.33 4.46 -4.94
N ASP A 200 -13.15 3.88 -5.11
CA ASP A 200 -12.20 4.32 -6.13
C ASP A 200 -11.25 3.20 -6.59
N PHE A 201 -10.51 3.47 -7.65
CA PHE A 201 -9.43 2.63 -8.15
C PHE A 201 -8.09 3.19 -7.71
N HIS A 202 -7.27 2.34 -7.11
CA HIS A 202 -5.94 2.70 -6.66
C HIS A 202 -4.89 1.85 -7.37
N THR A 203 -3.66 2.34 -7.35
CA THR A 203 -2.51 1.61 -7.89
C THR A 203 -1.47 1.42 -6.79
N ALA A 204 -0.89 0.23 -6.72
CA ALA A 204 0.18 -0.12 -5.80
C ALA A 204 1.33 -0.84 -6.51
N PRO A 205 2.58 -0.73 -6.03
CA PRO A 205 3.64 -1.64 -6.42
C PRO A 205 3.26 -3.08 -6.11
N LEU A 206 3.35 -3.97 -7.09
CA LEU A 206 3.23 -5.42 -6.90
C LEU A 206 4.62 -6.04 -6.85
N VAL A 207 4.93 -6.75 -5.77
CA VAL A 207 6.22 -7.40 -5.53
C VAL A 207 6.02 -8.89 -5.33
N LEU A 208 6.85 -9.71 -5.97
CA LEU A 208 6.83 -11.16 -5.83
C LEU A 208 8.04 -11.60 -5.00
N ALA A 209 7.77 -12.16 -3.82
CA ALA A 209 8.78 -12.47 -2.81
C ALA A 209 8.74 -13.94 -2.40
N LYS A 210 9.86 -14.46 -1.90
CA LYS A 210 9.92 -15.83 -1.37
C LYS A 210 9.12 -15.93 -0.07
N THR A 211 9.50 -15.13 0.92
CA THR A 211 8.91 -15.09 2.26
C THR A 211 9.22 -13.72 2.88
N LEU A 212 8.81 -13.53 4.13
CA LEU A 212 9.10 -12.34 4.93
C LEU A 212 9.90 -12.71 6.18
N THR A 213 10.66 -11.74 6.69
CA THR A 213 11.36 -11.81 7.97
C THR A 213 10.66 -10.87 8.95
N VAL A 214 10.07 -11.41 10.00
CA VAL A 214 9.48 -10.60 11.07
C VAL A 214 10.59 -9.89 11.83
N LEU A 215 10.46 -8.58 11.97
CA LEU A 215 11.39 -7.77 12.74
C LEU A 215 10.80 -7.54 14.13
N SER A 216 11.63 -7.71 15.15
CA SER A 216 11.26 -7.28 16.50
C SER A 216 10.99 -5.79 16.46
N ARG A 217 9.78 -5.38 16.86
CA ARG A 217 9.49 -3.96 17.06
C ARG A 217 10.50 -3.45 18.10
N PRO A 218 11.29 -2.41 17.82
CA PRO A 218 12.09 -1.77 18.84
C PRO A 218 11.13 -1.45 19.99
N LYS A 219 11.43 -1.95 21.20
CA LYS A 219 10.69 -1.55 22.40
C LYS A 219 10.67 -0.03 22.33
N PRO A 220 9.48 0.63 22.30
CA PRO A 220 9.45 2.08 22.30
C PRO A 220 10.40 2.51 23.43
N PRO A 221 11.33 3.45 23.18
CA PRO A 221 12.19 3.93 24.25
C PRO A 221 11.25 4.19 25.40
N THR A 222 11.52 3.60 26.56
CA THR A 222 10.72 3.81 27.76
C THR A 222 10.64 5.32 27.91
N SER A 223 9.54 5.89 27.43
CA SER A 223 9.23 7.29 27.59
C SER A 223 9.30 7.42 29.08
N HIS A 224 10.33 8.10 29.55
CA HIS A 224 10.34 8.55 30.92
C HIS A 224 9.07 9.38 30.99
N SER A 225 8.02 8.84 31.62
CA SER A 225 6.85 9.58 32.04
C SER A 225 7.37 10.63 33.01
N GLY A 226 7.87 11.73 32.45
CA GLY A 226 8.65 12.74 33.12
C GLY A 226 8.52 14.02 32.33
N GLY A 227 7.51 14.81 32.69
CA GLY A 227 7.49 16.24 32.36
C GLY A 227 6.50 16.66 31.26
N GLY A 228 5.22 16.65 31.59
CA GLY A 228 4.32 17.79 31.39
C GLY A 228 4.08 18.30 29.96
N SER A 229 2.83 18.16 29.53
CA SER A 229 2.11 19.02 28.59
C SER A 229 2.03 20.51 28.99
N HIS A 230 2.99 21.00 29.77
CA HIS A 230 3.12 22.38 30.20
C HIS A 230 3.88 23.25 29.18
N SER A 231 4.69 22.66 28.28
CA SER A 231 5.51 23.43 27.33
C SER A 231 4.67 24.19 26.28
N LEU A 232 3.62 23.56 25.72
CA LEU A 232 2.75 24.20 24.72
C LEU A 232 1.78 25.21 25.35
N THR A 233 1.33 24.97 26.58
CA THR A 233 0.46 25.90 27.31
C THR A 233 1.24 27.15 27.76
N TYR A 234 2.48 27.03 28.24
CA TYR A 234 3.31 28.20 28.53
C TYR A 234 3.66 29.02 27.29
N LEU A 235 3.86 28.36 26.13
CA LEU A 235 4.11 29.06 24.87
C LEU A 235 2.87 29.83 24.40
N ALA A 236 1.68 29.23 24.48
CA ALA A 236 0.42 29.91 24.17
C ALA A 236 0.12 31.09 25.12
N VAL A 237 0.36 30.91 26.43
CA VAL A 237 0.21 31.97 27.43
C VAL A 237 1.23 33.10 27.21
N GLY A 238 2.47 32.77 26.86
CA GLY A 238 3.51 33.76 26.55
C GLY A 238 3.17 34.61 25.32
N ILE A 239 2.67 33.98 24.25
CA ILE A 239 2.21 34.69 23.05
C ILE A 239 1.06 35.64 23.40
N LEU A 240 0.05 35.15 24.13
CA LEU A 240 -1.11 35.96 24.51
C LEU A 240 -0.72 37.16 25.40
N ALA A 241 0.15 36.95 26.38
CA ALA A 241 0.66 38.03 27.24
C ALA A 241 1.43 39.09 26.45
N THR A 242 2.20 38.68 25.45
CA THR A 242 2.95 39.60 24.59
C THR A 242 2.01 40.46 23.75
N PHE A 243 0.96 39.87 23.16
CA PHE A 243 -0.05 40.63 22.42
C PHE A 243 -0.78 41.65 23.30
N LEU A 244 -1.13 41.28 24.53
CA LEU A 244 -1.76 42.20 25.49
C LEU A 244 -0.84 43.36 25.87
N ALA A 245 0.44 43.09 26.13
CA ALA A 245 1.42 44.14 26.44
C ALA A 245 1.61 45.11 25.27
N VAL A 246 1.64 44.61 24.03
CA VAL A 246 1.71 45.46 22.83
C VAL A 246 0.45 46.31 22.67
N ALA A 247 -0.74 45.73 22.85
CA ALA A 247 -1.99 46.48 22.76
C ALA A 247 -2.05 47.63 23.80
N VAL A 248 -1.70 47.36 25.05
CA VAL A 248 -1.68 48.36 26.13
C VAL A 248 -0.66 49.47 25.87
N THR A 249 0.54 49.12 25.38
CA THR A 249 1.57 50.12 25.06
C THR A 249 1.16 51.01 23.89
N VAL A 250 0.55 50.43 22.84
CA VAL A 250 -0.01 51.21 21.71
C VAL A 250 -1.10 52.16 22.20
N GLU A 251 -2.02 51.70 23.04
CA GLU A 251 -3.10 52.54 23.56
C GLU A 251 -2.58 53.65 24.50
N MET A 252 -1.58 53.37 25.32
CA MET A 252 -0.92 54.39 26.15
C MET A 252 -0.22 55.46 25.30
N VAL A 253 0.45 55.07 24.21
CA VAL A 253 1.10 56.00 23.28
C VAL A 253 0.06 56.86 22.55
N PHE A 254 -1.04 56.25 22.08
CA PHE A 254 -2.14 56.97 21.45
C PHE A 254 -2.80 57.96 22.40
N ARG A 255 -3.13 57.56 23.63
CA ARG A 255 -3.69 58.44 24.66
C ARG A 255 -2.76 59.61 25.02
N ARG A 256 -1.44 59.37 25.08
CA ARG A 256 -0.45 60.44 25.28
C ARG A 256 -0.40 61.43 24.11
N ARG A 257 -0.59 60.96 22.87
CA ARG A 257 -0.67 61.82 21.68
C ARG A 257 -1.97 62.64 21.65
N SER A 258 -3.11 62.03 21.93
CA SER A 258 -4.40 62.74 21.94
C SER A 258 -4.41 63.89 22.96
N ARG A 259 -3.84 63.68 24.16
CA ARG A 259 -3.73 64.75 25.18
C ARG A 259 -2.81 65.92 24.78
N ARG A 260 -1.97 65.77 23.74
CA ARG A 260 -1.16 66.88 23.20
C ARG A 260 -1.89 67.67 22.12
N CYS A 261 -2.92 67.12 21.49
CA CYS A 261 -3.71 67.82 20.47
C CYS A 261 -4.80 68.72 21.07
N ASP A 262 -5.22 68.47 22.31
CA ASP A 262 -6.19 69.31 23.01
C ASP A 262 -5.57 70.57 23.67
N ALA A 263 -4.26 70.77 23.53
CA ALA A 263 -3.53 71.93 24.04
C ALA A 263 -3.16 72.94 22.93
N LEU A 264 -3.95 73.03 21.87
CA LEU A 264 -3.89 74.17 20.96
C LEU A 264 -4.80 75.28 21.52
N PRO A 265 -4.25 76.46 21.89
CA PRO A 265 -5.09 77.59 22.27
C PRO A 265 -5.98 77.95 21.07
N SER A 266 -7.28 78.06 21.33
CA SER A 266 -8.27 78.56 20.38
C SER A 266 -7.88 79.98 19.94
N LYS A 267 -7.13 80.07 18.84
CA LYS A 267 -6.73 81.34 18.27
C LYS A 267 -7.88 81.83 17.37
N ALA A 268 -8.49 82.92 17.81
CA ALA A 268 -9.16 83.95 17.04
C ALA A 268 -10.27 83.51 16.07
N THR A 269 -11.49 83.88 16.46
CA THR A 269 -12.58 84.32 15.58
C THR A 269 -12.09 85.01 14.31
N ASP A 270 -12.14 84.30 13.18
CA ASP A 270 -12.24 84.94 11.86
C ASP A 270 -13.66 85.49 11.74
N SER A 271 -13.77 86.81 11.71
CA SER A 271 -15.00 87.48 11.30
C SER A 271 -15.28 87.14 9.82
N PRO A 272 -16.55 86.91 9.43
CA PRO A 272 -16.88 86.72 8.03
C PRO A 272 -16.52 87.98 7.23
N PRO A 273 -16.07 87.83 5.97
CA PRO A 273 -15.71 88.97 5.12
C PRO A 273 -16.92 89.91 4.96
N ASP A 274 -16.68 91.19 5.21
CA ASP A 274 -17.64 92.27 5.00
C ASP A 274 -17.76 92.57 3.49
N PHE A 275 -18.92 92.26 2.92
CA PHE A 275 -19.26 92.50 1.51
C PHE A 275 -20.03 93.82 1.28
N THR A 276 -19.99 94.77 2.21
CA THR A 276 -20.70 96.07 2.08
C THR A 276 -20.24 96.93 0.89
N TRP A 277 -19.14 96.59 0.22
CA TRP A 277 -18.67 97.26 -0.99
C TRP A 277 -19.48 96.92 -2.26
N LEU A 278 -20.35 95.89 -2.25
CA LEU A 278 -21.14 95.48 -3.41
C LEU A 278 -22.37 96.38 -3.72
N ASN A 279 -22.63 97.44 -2.94
CA ASN A 279 -23.91 98.15 -2.98
C ASN A 279 -23.82 99.68 -3.23
N ARG A 280 -22.84 100.16 -4.00
CA ARG A 280 -22.85 101.54 -4.51
C ARG A 280 -22.86 101.58 -6.04
N SER A 281 -24.07 101.58 -6.56
CA SER A 281 -24.46 102.10 -7.89
C SER A 281 -24.66 103.61 -7.83
#